data_AF-A0A024U2A8-F1
#
_entry.id   AF-A0A024U2A8-F1
#
_cell.length_a   1.000
_cell.length_b   1.000
_cell.length_c   1.000
_cell.angle_alpha   90.00
_cell.angle_beta   90.00
_cell.angle_gamma   90.00
#
_symmetry.space_group_name_H-M   'P 1'
#
loop_
_entity.id
_entity.type
_entity.pdbx_description
1 polymer ?
#
loop_
_entity_poly.entity_id
_entity_poly.type
_entity_poly.pdbx_seq_one_letter_code
_entity_poly.pdbx_strand_id
1 'polypeptide(L)' 'MDQRSTLREISAACGLSLGTLSRNLKKGTLQRRTTRIKPLLNDTNKAERFPFSNASASVDFDNLWDVVHLDEK' A
#
# COMPACT_ATOMS: atom_id res chain seq x y z
N MET A 1 -3.56 6.10 -8.71
CA MET A 1 -4.02 4.70 -8.65
C MET A 1 -2.80 3.81 -8.75
N ASP A 2 -2.65 2.83 -7.87
CA ASP A 2 -1.49 1.93 -7.87
C ASP A 2 -1.71 0.84 -8.94
N GLN A 3 -1.25 1.10 -10.17
CA GLN A 3 -1.47 0.21 -11.30
C GLN A 3 -0.55 -1.00 -11.15
N ARG A 4 -1.12 -2.13 -10.74
CA ARG A 4 -0.38 -3.38 -10.56
C ARG A 4 0.06 -3.91 -11.91
N SER A 5 1.38 -3.97 -12.12
CA SER A 5 1.92 -4.56 -13.34
C SER A 5 1.79 -6.08 -13.35
N THR A 6 1.38 -6.65 -14.48
CA THR A 6 1.36 -8.10 -14.70
C THR A 6 2.70 -8.60 -15.24
N LEU A 7 2.99 -9.90 -15.08
CA LEU A 7 4.20 -10.50 -15.70
C LEU A 7 4.21 -10.34 -17.23
N ARG A 8 3.03 -10.25 -17.87
CA ARG A 8 2.91 -9.99 -19.31
C ARG A 8 3.32 -8.56 -19.67
N GLU A 9 2.89 -7.57 -18.91
CA GLU A 9 3.31 -6.18 -19.11
C GLU A 9 4.81 -6.01 -18.87
N ILE A 10 5.35 -6.64 -17.83
CA ILE A 10 6.79 -6.62 -17.54
C ILE A 10 7.57 -7.32 -18.66
N SER A 11 7.04 -8.43 -19.20
CA SER A 11 7.62 -9.12 -20.35
C SER A 11 7.69 -8.23 -21.59
N ALA A 12 6.59 -7.54 -21.91
CA ALA A 12 6.53 -6.60 -23.03
C ALA A 12 7.47 -5.40 -22.84
N ALA A 13 7.56 -4.86 -21.62
CA ALA A 13 8.38 -3.70 -21.31
C ALA A 13 9.89 -4.00 -21.27
N CYS A 14 10.28 -5.18 -20.77
CA CYS A 14 11.69 -5.54 -20.59
C CYS A 14 12.23 -6.43 -21.74
N GLY A 15 11.38 -6.92 -22.64
CA GLY A 15 11.76 -7.89 -23.67
C GLY A 15 12.15 -9.27 -23.11
N LEU A 16 11.85 -9.54 -21.84
CA LEU A 16 12.17 -10.80 -21.18
C LEU A 16 11.04 -11.80 -21.33
N SER A 17 11.36 -13.08 -21.50
CA SER A 17 10.33 -14.12 -21.56
C SER A 17 9.60 -14.29 -20.22
N LEU A 18 8.33 -14.69 -20.29
CA LEU A 18 7.52 -15.02 -19.10
C LEU A 18 8.17 -16.08 -18.22
N GLY A 19 8.86 -17.06 -18.82
CA GLY A 19 9.56 -18.12 -18.09
C GLY A 19 10.73 -17.58 -17.26
N THR A 20 11.48 -16.61 -17.80
CA THR A 20 12.58 -15.95 -17.10
C THR A 20 12.05 -15.12 -15.93
N LEU A 21 10.98 -14.35 -16.13
CA LEU A 21 10.38 -13.55 -15.07
C LEU A 21 9.78 -14.44 -13.96
N SER A 22 9.11 -15.53 -14.32
CA SER A 22 8.54 -16.50 -13.37
C SER A 22 9.61 -17.16 -12.51
N ARG A 23 10.74 -17.58 -13.10
CA ARG A 23 11.88 -18.11 -12.34
C ARG A 23 12.47 -17.09 -11.38
N ASN A 24 12.64 -15.84 -11.82
CA ASN A 24 13.15 -14.77 -10.96
C ASN A 24 12.18 -14.39 -9.84
N LEU A 25 10.87 -14.47 -10.07
CA LEU A 25 9.86 -14.31 -9.03
C LEU A 25 9.93 -15.43 -7.99
N LYS A 26 10.07 -16.70 -8.43
CA LYS A 26 10.25 -17.85 -7.52
C LYS A 26 11.57 -17.79 -6.74
N LYS A 27 12.64 -17.31 -7.38
CA LYS A 27 13.95 -17.11 -6.74
C LYS A 27 13.96 -15.94 -5.76
N GLY A 28 12.95 -15.05 -5.83
CA GLY A 28 12.85 -13.86 -4.98
C GLY A 28 13.68 -12.66 -5.46
N THR A 29 14.36 -12.76 -6.61
CA THR A 29 15.03 -11.64 -7.27
C THR A 29 14.03 -10.58 -7.70
N LEU A 30 12.87 -11.02 -8.20
CA LEU A 30 11.69 -10.16 -8.38
C LEU A 30 10.76 -10.40 -7.19
N GLN A 31 10.30 -9.33 -6.55
CA GLN A 31 9.39 -9.42 -5.42
C GLN A 31 8.06 -8.75 -5.69
N ARG A 32 6.98 -9.40 -5.25
CA ARG A 32 5.63 -8.87 -5.34
C ARG A 32 5.42 -7.82 -4.26
N ARG A 33 5.32 -6.55 -4.64
CA ARG A 33 4.94 -5.46 -3.74
C ARG A 33 3.42 -5.38 -3.59
N THR A 34 2.81 -6.41 -3.01
CA THR A 34 1.40 -6.32 -2.59
C THR A 34 1.33 -6.33 -1.08
N THR A 35 0.92 -5.20 -0.50
CA THR A 35 0.60 -5.08 0.91
C THR A 35 -0.87 -5.45 1.14
N ARG A 36 -1.19 -6.08 2.28
CA ARG A 36 -2.55 -6.42 2.68
C ARG A 36 -3.24 -5.19 3.30
N ILE A 37 -3.27 -4.08 2.57
CA ILE A 37 -3.98 -2.86 3.02
C ILE A 37 -5.49 -3.13 2.83
N LYS A 38 -6.27 -2.94 3.91
CA LYS A 38 -7.76 -2.90 3.91
C LYS A 38 -8.27 -1.87 2.87
N PRO A 39 -9.57 -1.89 2.49
CA PRO A 39 -10.06 -1.69 1.11
C PRO A 39 -9.51 -0.47 0.36
N LEU A 40 -9.58 -0.56 -0.97
CA LEU A 40 -9.10 0.44 -1.93
C LEU A 40 -9.33 1.88 -1.42
N LEU A 41 -8.25 2.61 -1.15
CA LEU A 41 -8.30 4.03 -0.83
C LEU A 41 -8.79 4.79 -2.07
N ASN A 42 -10.09 5.06 -2.14
CA ASN A 42 -10.67 6.00 -3.09
C ASN A 42 -10.33 7.44 -2.65
N ASP A 43 -10.47 8.41 -3.55
CA ASP A 43 -10.03 9.78 -3.25
C ASP A 43 -10.86 10.43 -2.14
N THR A 44 -12.11 10.00 -1.96
CA THR A 44 -12.97 10.35 -0.83
C THR A 44 -12.38 9.90 0.51
N ASN A 45 -12.05 8.61 0.65
CA ASN A 45 -11.49 8.03 1.89
C ASN A 45 -10.08 8.58 2.19
N LYS A 46 -9.32 8.99 1.16
CA LYS A 46 -8.04 9.68 1.37
C LYS A 46 -8.24 11.08 1.94
N ALA A 47 -9.18 11.83 1.38
CA ALA A 47 -9.50 13.18 1.83
C ALA A 47 -10.02 13.18 3.28
N GLU A 48 -10.80 12.19 3.68
CA GLU A 48 -11.27 12.03 5.07
C GLU A 48 -10.16 11.68 6.06
N ARG A 49 -9.12 10.95 5.61
CA ARG A 49 -7.98 10.56 6.47
C ARG A 49 -6.90 11.64 6.62
N PHE A 50 -6.75 12.51 5.61
CA PHE A 50 -5.74 13.57 5.59
C PHE A 50 -5.84 14.61 6.74
N PRO A 51 -7.02 15.11 7.15
CA PRO A 51 -7.11 16.09 8.23
C PRO A 51 -6.70 15.51 9.59
N PHE A 52 -6.95 14.21 9.85
CA PHE A 52 -6.52 13.58 11.11
C PHE A 52 -4.99 13.51 11.24
N SER A 53 -4.27 13.33 10.13
CA SER A 53 -2.79 13.27 10.15
C SER A 53 -2.09 14.63 10.24
N ASN A 54 -2.73 15.71 9.79
CA ASN A 54 -2.15 17.06 9.81
C ASN A 54 -2.62 17.93 10.99
N ALA A 55 -3.69 17.54 11.69
CA ALA A 55 -4.15 18.25 12.90
C ALA A 55 -3.12 18.19 14.05
N SER A 56 -2.18 17.23 14.03
CA SER A 56 -1.10 17.10 15.00
C SER A 56 0.22 17.78 14.59
N ALA A 57 0.24 18.53 13.48
CA ALA A 57 1.44 19.20 13.00
C ALA A 57 1.80 20.48 13.79
N SER A 58 0.88 21.01 14.62
CA SER A 58 1.19 21.95 15.70
C SER A 58 1.40 21.17 16.99
N VAL A 59 2.66 20.80 17.25
CA VAL A 59 3.02 19.72 18.17
C VAL A 59 3.10 20.23 19.63
N ASP A 60 1.96 20.42 20.27
CA ASP A 60 1.88 20.03 21.67
C ASP A 60 1.56 18.53 21.66
N PHE A 61 2.36 17.75 22.39
CA PHE A 61 2.15 16.31 22.49
C PHE A 61 0.88 16.06 23.31
N ASP A 62 -0.24 15.83 22.62
CA ASP A 62 -1.46 15.35 23.25
C ASP A 62 -1.26 13.89 23.65
N ASN A 63 -1.19 13.65 24.96
CA ASN A 63 -1.10 12.30 25.47
C ASN A 63 -2.50 11.65 25.40
N LEU A 64 -2.63 10.58 24.61
CA LEU A 64 -3.90 9.85 24.38
C LEU A 64 -4.33 8.99 25.61
N TRP A 65 -3.88 9.34 26.82
CA TRP A 65 -4.16 8.56 28.03
C TRP A 65 -5.63 8.56 28.43
N ASP A 66 -6.41 9.53 27.94
CA ASP A 66 -7.85 9.66 28.15
C ASP A 66 -8.70 9.08 27.00
N VAL A 67 -8.07 8.47 25.97
CA VAL A 67 -8.77 7.91 24.81
C VAL A 67 -8.92 6.40 24.92
N VAL A 68 -10.15 5.93 25.09
CA VAL A 68 -10.49 4.50 25.05
C VAL A 68 -11.03 4.12 23.67
N HIS A 69 -10.33 3.23 22.96
CA HIS A 69 -10.77 2.72 21.66
C HIS A 69 -11.61 1.45 21.84
N LEU A 70 -12.87 1.49 21.39
CA LEU A 70 -13.77 0.36 21.37
C LEU A 70 -13.98 -0.09 19.92
N ASP A 71 -13.72 -1.35 19.62
CA ASP A 71 -13.96 -1.96 18.30
C ASP A 71 -14.58 -3.35 18.52
N GLU A 72 -15.63 -3.66 17.76
CA GLU A 72 -16.26 -4.98 17.78
C GLU A 72 -15.52 -5.94 16.85
N LYS A 73 -15.45 -7.22 17.21
CA LYS A 73 -14.74 -8.25 16.43
C LYS A 73 -15.63 -8.95 15.42
#